data_AF-A0A1G1R2S8-F1
#
_entry.id   AF-A0A1G1R2S8-F1
#
_cell.length_a   1.000
_cell.length_b   1.000
_cell.length_c   1.000
_cell.angle_alpha   90.00
_cell.angle_beta   90.00
_cell.angle_gamma   90.00
#
_symmetry.space_group_name_H-M   'P 1'
#
loop_
_entity.id
_entity.type
_entity.pdbx_description
1 polymer ?
#
loop_
_entity_poly.entity_id
_entity_poly.type
_entity_poly.pdbx_seq_one_letter_code
_entity_poly.pdbx_strand_id
1 'polypeptide(L)'
;MAQKKVAKAGIKRKDGYLYFVDKAGDISCAKMARGGKKGGKPEKVAKVGVEKESGYLYFVDKQGDISCAKMVRGGKKKKKSKK
;
A
#
# COMPACT_ATOMS: atom_id res chain seq x y z
N MET A 1 -13.39 1.69 9.36
CA MET A 1 -13.31 0.63 8.32
C MET A 1 -12.46 -0.48 8.92
N ALA A 2 -12.97 -1.71 9.00
CA ALA A 2 -12.21 -2.82 9.55
C ALA A 2 -11.02 -3.13 8.63
N GLN A 3 -9.81 -3.10 9.20
CA GLN A 3 -8.58 -3.55 8.56
C GLN A 3 -8.28 -4.95 9.09
N LYS A 4 -8.12 -5.93 8.21
CA LYS A 4 -7.81 -7.32 8.59
C LYS A 4 -6.37 -7.61 8.19
N LYS A 5 -5.59 -8.14 9.13
CA LYS A 5 -4.24 -8.65 8.83
C LYS A 5 -4.39 -9.93 8.00
N VAL A 6 -3.79 -9.95 6.83
CA VAL A 6 -3.86 -11.08 5.88
C VAL A 6 -2.63 -11.96 6.00
N ALA A 7 -1.45 -11.34 6.05
CA ALA A 7 -0.20 -12.06 6.15
C ALA A 7 0.85 -11.26 6.95
N LYS A 8 1.66 -11.99 7.73
CA LYS A 8 2.82 -11.42 8.40
C LYS A 8 4.00 -11.42 7.43
N ALA A 9 4.66 -10.27 7.31
CA ALA A 9 5.86 -10.15 6.47
C ALA A 9 7.04 -9.56 7.23
N GLY A 10 6.81 -8.83 8.33
CA GLY A 10 7.86 -8.32 9.21
C GLY A 10 8.86 -7.38 8.51
N ILE A 11 8.43 -6.66 7.47
CA ILE A 11 9.34 -5.80 6.72
C ILE A 11 9.67 -4.50 7.48
N LYS A 12 10.96 -4.15 7.52
CA LYS A 12 11.41 -2.86 8.05
C LYS A 12 11.16 -1.75 7.02
N ARG A 13 10.29 -0.81 7.37
CA ARG A 13 10.03 0.37 6.56
C ARG A 13 11.18 1.36 6.70
N LYS A 14 11.71 1.84 5.57
CA LYS A 14 12.69 2.90 5.49
C LYS A 14 12.02 4.21 5.12
N ASP A 15 12.46 5.29 5.75
CA ASP A 15 12.01 6.63 5.39
C ASP A 15 12.40 6.98 3.96
N GLY A 16 11.50 7.66 3.26
CA GLY A 16 11.70 7.99 1.85
C GLY A 16 11.27 6.89 0.87
N TYR A 17 10.82 5.72 1.34
CA TYR A 17 10.32 4.63 0.51
C TYR A 17 8.82 4.39 0.69
N LEU A 18 8.15 4.08 -0.42
CA LEU A 18 6.78 3.60 -0.46
C LEU A 18 6.80 2.08 -0.50
N TYR A 19 6.05 1.46 0.40
CA TYR A 19 5.88 0.01 0.46
C TYR A 19 4.46 -0.34 0.03
N PHE A 20 4.32 -1.28 -0.90
CA PHE A 20 3.05 -1.67 -1.47
C PHE A 20 3.05 -3.15 -1.87
N VAL A 21 1.85 -3.71 -2.05
CA VAL A 21 1.67 -5.09 -2.50
C VAL A 21 1.59 -5.10 -4.04
N ASP A 22 2.44 -5.88 -4.70
CA ASP A 22 2.51 -5.99 -6.16
C ASP A 22 1.38 -6.87 -6.74
N LYS A 23 1.33 -7.05 -8.07
CA LYS A 23 0.29 -7.89 -8.69
C LYS A 23 0.37 -9.37 -8.30
N ALA A 24 1.54 -9.86 -7.91
CA ALA A 24 1.76 -11.24 -7.47
C ALA A 24 1.40 -11.46 -5.99
N GLY A 25 1.03 -10.40 -5.26
CA GLY A 25 0.75 -10.51 -3.82
C GLY A 25 1.98 -10.38 -2.94
N ASP A 26 3.11 -9.95 -3.50
CA ASP A 26 4.37 -9.77 -2.79
C ASP A 26 4.56 -8.32 -2.36
N ILE A 27 5.44 -8.10 -1.37
CA ILE A 27 5.78 -6.75 -0.93
C ILE A 27 6.91 -6.20 -1.77
N SER A 28 6.65 -5.06 -2.39
CA SER A 28 7.65 -4.26 -3.10
C SER A 28 7.82 -2.89 -2.45
N CYS A 29 9.01 -2.31 -2.59
CA CYS A 29 9.32 -0.96 -2.18
C CYS A 29 9.79 -0.12 -3.37
N ALA A 30 9.51 1.18 -3.35
CA ALA A 30 10.01 2.12 -4.35
C ALA A 30 10.35 3.45 -3.66
N LYS A 31 11.40 4.13 -4.12
CA LYS A 31 11.73 5.48 -3.61
C LYS A 31 10.57 6.43 -3.94
N MET A 32 10.07 7.15 -2.94
CA MET A 32 8.96 8.09 -3.13
C MET A 32 9.36 9.25 -4.05
N ALA A 33 8.50 9.57 -5.01
CA ALA A 33 8.55 10.83 -5.73
C ALA A 33 8.15 11.97 -4.77
N ARG A 34 9.09 12.85 -4.41
CA ARG A 34 8.83 14.04 -3.59
C ARG A 34 9.38 15.28 -4.28
N GLY A 35 8.66 16.40 -4.20
CA GLY A 35 9.14 17.72 -4.68
C GLY A 35 9.50 17.75 -6.16
N GLY A 36 8.69 17.12 -7.03
CA GLY A 36 8.95 17.08 -8.47
C GLY A 36 10.01 16.07 -8.93
N LYS A 37 10.66 15.35 -8.00
CA LYS A 37 11.63 14.30 -8.34
C LYS A 37 10.92 13.01 -8.73
N LYS A 38 11.44 12.32 -9.76
CA LYS A 38 10.93 11.00 -10.18
C LYS A 38 11.10 9.98 -9.05
N GLY A 39 10.10 9.10 -8.92
CA GLY A 39 10.17 7.96 -8.01
C GLY A 39 11.22 6.95 -8.45
N GLY A 40 11.62 6.08 -7.53
CA GLY A 40 12.56 4.99 -7.81
C GLY A 40 11.88 3.82 -8.52
N LYS A 41 12.70 2.93 -9.09
CA LYS A 41 12.21 1.64 -9.60
C LYS A 41 11.68 0.80 -8.42
N PRO A 42 10.60 0.04 -8.63
CA PRO A 42 10.09 -0.87 -7.61
C PRO A 42 11.02 -2.08 -7.47
N GLU A 43 11.35 -2.42 -6.23
CA GLU A 43 12.16 -3.58 -5.86
C GLU A 43 11.35 -4.48 -4.94
N LYS A 44 11.42 -5.80 -5.17
CA LYS A 44 10.73 -6.79 -4.35
C LYS A 44 11.51 -7.01 -3.06
N VAL A 45 10.86 -6.84 -1.92
CA VAL A 45 11.48 -6.92 -0.59
C VAL A 45 11.13 -8.22 0.12
N ALA A 46 9.90 -8.68 -0.04
CA ALA A 46 9.44 -9.93 0.56
C ALA A 46 8.47 -10.66 -0.36
N LYS A 47 8.66 -11.97 -0.50
CA LYS A 47 7.71 -12.87 -1.16
C LYS A 47 6.72 -13.36 -0.12
N VAL A 48 5.43 -13.09 -0.33
CA VAL A 48 4.36 -13.45 0.61
C VAL A 48 3.23 -14.20 -0.11
N GLY A 49 2.99 -13.89 -1.39
CA GLY A 49 1.96 -14.58 -2.18
C GLY A 49 0.53 -14.30 -1.72
N VAL A 50 0.19 -13.06 -1.37
CA VAL A 50 -1.17 -12.72 -0.94
C VAL A 50 -2.14 -12.63 -2.11
N GLU A 51 -3.24 -13.38 -2.03
CA GLU A 51 -4.33 -13.29 -2.99
C GLU A 51 -5.11 -11.99 -2.81
N LYS A 52 -5.24 -11.24 -3.92
CA LYS A 52 -5.96 -9.97 -3.95
C LYS A 52 -7.42 -10.20 -4.35
N GLU A 53 -8.31 -10.05 -3.39
CA GLU A 53 -9.74 -10.06 -3.64
C GLU A 53 -10.22 -8.75 -4.27
N SER A 54 -11.16 -8.87 -5.21
CA SER A 54 -11.80 -7.72 -5.81
C SER A 54 -12.63 -6.95 -4.76
N GLY A 55 -12.54 -5.62 -4.79
CA GLY A 55 -13.24 -4.77 -3.82
C GLY A 55 -12.49 -4.55 -2.50
N TYR A 56 -11.28 -5.09 -2.34
CA TYR A 56 -10.40 -4.81 -1.20
C TYR A 56 -9.11 -4.11 -1.64
N LEU A 57 -8.61 -3.23 -0.76
CA LEU A 57 -7.31 -2.58 -0.87
C LEU A 57 -6.32 -3.31 0.03
N TYR A 58 -5.21 -3.76 -0.56
CA TYR A 58 -4.12 -4.42 0.14
C TYR A 58 -2.95 -3.46 0.31
N PHE A 59 -2.44 -3.33 1.53
CA PHE A 59 -1.37 -2.40 1.85
C PHE A 59 -0.49 -2.95 2.97
N VAL A 60 0.71 -2.38 3.08
CA VAL A 60 1.62 -2.66 4.18
C VAL A 60 1.28 -1.74 5.36
N ASP A 61 1.03 -2.31 6.53
CA ASP A 61 0.73 -1.58 7.76
C ASP A 61 2.01 -0.99 8.41
N LYS A 62 1.84 -0.38 9.60
CA LYS A 62 2.97 0.19 10.35
C LYS A 62 3.90 -0.87 10.94
N GLN A 63 3.41 -2.09 11.18
CA GLN A 63 4.18 -3.21 11.71
C GLN A 63 5.00 -3.90 10.61
N GLY A 64 4.73 -3.57 9.34
CA GLY A 64 5.40 -4.17 8.20
C GLY A 64 4.70 -5.44 7.71
N ASP A 65 3.42 -5.61 8.05
CA ASP A 65 2.60 -6.75 7.64
C ASP A 65 1.60 -6.34 6.55
N ILE A 66 1.07 -7.32 5.82
CA ILE A 66 0.05 -7.09 4.80
C ILE A 66 -1.33 -7.08 5.46
N SER A 67 -2.02 -5.96 5.31
CA SER A 67 -3.40 -5.79 5.74
C SER A 67 -4.30 -5.50 4.55
N CYS A 68 -5.56 -5.91 4.64
CA CYS A 68 -6.60 -5.57 3.68
C CYS A 68 -7.68 -4.70 4.33
N ALA A 69 -8.27 -3.80 3.53
CA ALA A 69 -9.43 -3.01 3.92
C ALA A 69 -10.42 -2.94 2.76
N LYS A 70 -11.72 -2.96 3.06
CA LYS A 70 -12.77 -2.86 2.04
C LYS A 70 -12.67 -1.52 1.32
N MET A 71 -12.54 -1.57 -0.01
CA MET A 71 -12.35 -0.41 -0.86
C MET A 71 -13.67 0.34 -0.98
N VAL A 72 -13.74 1.56 -0.45
CA VAL A 72 -14.94 2.39 -0.57
C VAL A 72 -14.86 3.14 -1.90
N ARG A 73 -15.36 2.51 -2.97
CA ARG A 73 -15.49 3.13 -4.29
C ARG A 73 -16.62 4.17 -4.24
N GLY A 74 -16.26 5.45 -4.16
CA GLY A 74 -17.21 6.56 -4.14
C GLY A 74 -17.15 7.35 -2.84
N GLY A 75 -16.06 8.11 -2.66
CA GLY A 75 -16.10 9.23 -1.71
C GLY A 75 -17.15 10.23 -2.17
N LYS A 76 -18.10 10.59 -1.29
CA LYS A 76 -19.01 11.73 -1.46
C LYS A 76 -18.16 12.91 -1.95
N LYS A 77 -18.42 13.46 -3.15
CA LYS A 77 -17.71 14.63 -3.71
C LYS A 77 -17.61 15.68 -2.59
N LYS A 78 -16.43 15.87 -1.98
CA LYS A 78 -16.22 16.99 -1.05
C LYS A 78 -16.43 18.25 -1.89
N LYS A 79 -17.49 19.02 -1.59
CA LYS A 79 -17.71 20.35 -2.17
C LYS A 79 -16.39 21.10 -2.07
N LYS A 80 -15.88 21.63 -3.19
CA LYS A 80 -14.71 22.52 -3.19
C LYS A 80 -14.96 23.59 -2.13
N SER A 81 -14.10 23.65 -1.12
CA SER A 81 -14.03 24.83 -0.25
C SER A 81 -13.67 25.98 -1.17
N LYS A 82 -14.61 26.92 -1.36
CA LYS A 82 -14.33 28.21 -1.97
C LYS A 82 -13.40 28.93 -0.98
N LYS A 83 -12.19 29.24 -1.43
CA LYS A 83 -11.31 30.19 -0.76
C LYS A 83 -11.87 31.59 -0.98
#